data_AF-A0A1E4G567-F1
#
_entry.id   AF-A0A1E4G567-F1
#
_cell.length_a   1.000
_cell.length_b   1.000
_cell.length_c   1.000
_cell.angle_alpha   90.00
_cell.angle_beta   90.00
_cell.angle_gamma   90.00
#
_symmetry.space_group_name_H-M   'P 1'
#
loop_
_entity.id
_entity.type
_entity.pdbx_description
1 polymer ?
#
loop_
_entity_poly.entity_id
_entity_poly.type
_entity_poly.pdbx_seq_one_letter_code
_entity_poly.pdbx_strand_id
1 'polypeptide(L)'
;MQVKAQQLPTWNVKYRLPMKGQQPPQPEQPKGPGPLKQALDYSGERLLDLSYAASALPKFIYPTVVGTPEQEAMTWAALDNLPMHEAVRPVSIETLPSFKEGPNLLGINRVAIGRIHINAGGYDMEYASQFKETVTHEVGHSNDYKSGIFSMVTRQHGSAHAPFGQPGFVSEYSETQPAEDFAESFKVHHTRPSELQAVNPAKAEVMRKLDQPSFLEKLVDRPAYRETGKYIAQGFHSLPLARSGLELARQVTVANLTIYGGSDAIQGIVKGDWDRAAAGLLNAGAGAGLAMAPTVPWLGVAATAALGANRGLRLAEEQGATAAQKAAAGTAGAIGGTVGGFVAPLALVQAGYSLAGPVGGAVGFAVGGLFGGYYGGKLAAQAALSLTKP
;
A
#
# COMPACT_ATOMS: atom_id res chain seq x y z
N MET A 1 33.54 -39.09 -8.30
CA MET A 1 33.36 -37.74 -7.73
C MET A 1 33.37 -37.83 -6.22
N GLN A 2 34.46 -37.42 -5.57
CA GLN A 2 34.59 -37.40 -4.11
C GLN A 2 34.03 -36.10 -3.55
N VAL A 3 33.10 -36.19 -2.61
CA VAL A 3 32.55 -35.05 -1.87
C VAL A 3 33.45 -34.78 -0.67
N LYS A 4 34.10 -33.61 -0.63
CA LYS A 4 34.84 -33.12 0.54
C LYS A 4 33.85 -32.57 1.56
N ALA A 5 33.83 -33.14 2.76
CA ALA A 5 33.13 -32.58 3.91
C ALA A 5 33.85 -31.33 4.42
N GLN A 6 33.13 -30.21 4.55
CA GLN A 6 33.61 -28.98 5.17
C GLN A 6 33.59 -29.14 6.70
N GLN A 7 34.74 -28.92 7.34
CA GLN A 7 34.86 -28.81 8.81
C GLN A 7 34.32 -27.45 9.28
N LEU A 8 33.45 -27.47 10.29
CA LEU A 8 32.96 -26.26 10.97
C LEU A 8 34.00 -25.76 12.00
N PRO A 9 34.10 -24.45 12.24
CA PRO A 9 35.04 -23.88 13.19
C PRO A 9 34.65 -24.19 14.65
N THR A 10 35.61 -24.66 15.43
CA THR A 10 35.48 -24.86 16.87
C THR A 10 35.70 -23.52 17.60
N TRP A 11 34.69 -23.06 18.33
CA TRP A 11 34.80 -21.89 19.20
C TRP A 11 35.44 -22.30 20.54
N ASN A 12 36.70 -21.94 20.73
CA ASN A 12 37.40 -22.09 22.01
C ASN A 12 36.98 -20.96 22.96
N VAL A 13 35.92 -21.17 23.74
CA VAL A 13 35.55 -20.27 24.85
C VAL A 13 36.38 -20.64 26.08
N LYS A 14 37.44 -19.86 26.37
CA LYS A 14 38.17 -19.94 27.64
C LYS A 14 37.31 -19.32 28.75
N TYR A 15 36.69 -20.14 29.58
CA TYR A 15 36.11 -19.68 30.85
C TYR A 15 37.24 -19.39 31.85
N ARG A 16 37.49 -18.11 32.15
CA ARG A 16 38.25 -17.72 33.36
C ARG A 16 37.30 -17.79 34.55
N LEU A 17 37.59 -18.69 35.49
CA LEU A 17 36.95 -18.68 36.80
C LEU A 17 37.38 -17.41 37.55
N PRO A 18 36.46 -16.69 38.22
CA PRO A 18 36.80 -15.50 38.99
C PRO A 18 37.67 -15.88 40.20
N MET A 19 38.75 -15.15 40.39
CA MET A 19 39.60 -15.25 41.58
C MET A 19 38.81 -14.81 42.82
N LYS A 20 38.91 -15.60 43.89
CA LYS A 20 38.28 -15.36 45.19
C LYS A 20 38.74 -13.99 45.73
N GLY A 21 37.83 -13.01 45.82
CA GLY A 21 38.07 -11.72 46.50
C GLY A 21 37.77 -10.45 45.70
N GLN A 22 37.40 -10.52 44.42
CA GLN A 22 36.88 -9.35 43.70
C GLN A 22 35.35 -9.32 43.76
N GLN A 23 34.79 -8.24 44.29
CA GLN A 23 33.35 -7.95 44.16
C GLN A 23 33.02 -7.92 42.66
N PRO A 24 31.97 -8.64 42.21
CA PRO A 24 31.56 -8.58 40.82
C PRO A 24 31.25 -7.12 40.47
N PRO A 25 31.74 -6.61 39.33
CA PRO A 25 31.39 -5.26 38.91
C PRO A 25 29.88 -5.14 38.90
N GLN A 26 29.34 -4.12 39.58
CA GLN A 26 27.91 -3.83 39.51
C GLN A 26 27.56 -3.68 38.03
N PRO A 27 26.53 -4.37 37.53
CA PRO A 27 26.13 -4.22 36.14
C PRO A 27 25.82 -2.75 35.91
N GLU A 28 26.64 -2.09 35.09
CA GLU A 28 26.35 -0.74 34.63
C GLU A 28 24.91 -0.75 34.10
N GLN A 29 24.03 0.07 34.70
CA GLN A 29 22.70 0.26 34.16
C GLN A 29 22.86 0.59 32.68
N PRO A 30 22.24 -0.17 31.76
CA PRO A 30 22.43 0.04 30.34
C PRO A 30 22.08 1.50 30.05
N LYS A 31 23.08 2.28 29.63
CA LYS A 31 22.88 3.67 29.21
C LYS A 31 21.73 3.66 28.20
N GLY A 32 20.67 4.39 28.53
CA GLY A 32 19.49 4.48 27.67
C GLY A 32 19.90 4.81 26.23
N PRO A 33 19.09 4.43 25.23
CA PRO A 33 19.41 4.68 23.84
C PRO A 33 19.76 6.16 23.65
N GLY A 34 20.93 6.43 23.06
CA GLY A 34 21.39 7.81 22.86
C GLY A 34 20.39 8.65 22.07
N PRO A 35 20.48 10.00 22.14
CA PRO A 35 19.51 10.92 21.55
C PRO A 35 19.30 10.72 20.04
N LEU A 36 20.33 10.26 19.31
CA LEU A 36 20.22 9.92 17.90
C LEU A 36 19.33 8.68 17.67
N LYS A 37 19.44 7.66 18.52
CA LYS A 37 18.60 6.46 18.42
C LYS A 37 17.14 6.78 18.77
N GLN A 38 16.91 7.61 19.78
CA GLN A 38 15.55 8.08 20.10
C GLN A 38 14.95 8.91 18.96
N ALA A 39 15.72 9.78 18.31
CA ALA A 39 15.26 10.54 17.16
C ALA A 39 14.95 9.64 15.95
N LEU A 40 15.77 8.62 15.71
CA LEU A 40 15.55 7.63 14.65
C LEU A 40 14.31 6.77 14.94
N ASP A 41 14.16 6.27 16.17
CA ASP A 41 13.00 5.49 16.61
C ASP A 41 11.71 6.33 16.48
N TYR A 42 11.76 7.60 16.91
CA TYR A 42 10.64 8.54 16.77
C TYR A 42 10.29 8.82 15.31
N SER A 43 11.27 9.11 14.46
CA SER A 43 11.05 9.36 13.04
C SER A 43 10.54 8.11 12.30
N GLY A 44 11.02 6.92 12.69
CA GLY A 44 10.59 5.64 12.15
C GLY A 44 9.12 5.37 12.45
N GLU A 45 8.70 5.50 13.70
CA GLU A 45 7.29 5.32 14.09
C GLU A 45 6.35 6.27 13.32
N ARG A 46 6.75 7.53 13.15
CA ARG A 46 5.94 8.51 12.39
C ARG A 46 5.83 8.18 10.90
N LEU A 47 6.91 7.70 10.29
CA LEU A 47 6.87 7.24 8.91
C LEU A 47 5.97 6.02 8.74
N LEU A 48 5.95 5.12 9.74
CA LEU A 48 5.05 3.97 9.75
C LEU A 48 3.59 4.41 9.85
N ASP A 49 3.26 5.37 10.72
CA ASP A 49 1.89 5.88 10.84
C ASP A 49 1.40 6.56 9.55
N LEU A 50 2.26 7.35 8.90
CA LEU A 50 1.96 7.90 7.59
C LEU A 50 1.74 6.80 6.56
N SER A 51 2.54 5.73 6.59
CA SER A 51 2.39 4.58 5.69
C SER A 51 1.07 3.83 5.92
N TYR A 52 0.59 3.74 7.17
CA TYR A 52 -0.70 3.16 7.52
C TYR A 52 -1.85 4.02 7.02
N ALA A 53 -1.80 5.33 7.27
CA ALA A 53 -2.79 6.26 6.74
C ALA A 53 -2.85 6.17 5.20
N ALA A 54 -1.69 6.23 4.53
CA ALA A 54 -1.60 6.11 3.08
C ALA A 54 -2.14 4.77 2.55
N SER A 55 -1.96 3.67 3.30
CA SER A 55 -2.47 2.34 2.94
C SER A 55 -3.96 2.16 3.21
N ALA A 56 -4.51 2.91 4.17
CA ALA A 56 -5.90 2.81 4.59
C ALA A 56 -6.86 3.60 3.69
N LEU A 57 -6.36 4.61 2.99
CA LEU A 57 -7.19 5.41 2.09
C LEU A 57 -7.42 4.70 0.76
N PRO A 58 -8.55 4.98 0.07
CA PRO A 58 -8.66 4.71 -1.35
C PRO A 58 -7.47 5.32 -2.07
N LYS A 59 -6.83 4.55 -2.96
CA LYS A 59 -5.67 5.06 -3.68
C LYS A 59 -6.06 6.30 -4.48
N PHE A 60 -5.28 7.36 -4.35
CA PHE A 60 -5.48 8.59 -5.10
C PHE A 60 -4.17 9.20 -5.65
N ILE A 61 -3.03 8.67 -5.22
CA ILE A 61 -1.72 9.08 -5.73
C ILE A 61 -1.47 8.32 -7.03
N TYR A 62 -1.33 9.07 -8.12
CA TYR A 62 -1.04 8.52 -9.45
C TYR A 62 0.35 7.84 -9.50
N PRO A 63 0.60 6.99 -10.50
CA PRO A 63 1.93 6.44 -10.71
C PRO A 63 2.96 7.54 -10.97
N THR A 64 4.20 7.33 -10.52
CA THR A 64 5.31 8.14 -11.00
C THR A 64 5.54 7.83 -12.48
N VAL A 65 5.49 8.86 -13.32
CA VAL A 65 5.72 8.75 -14.76
C VAL A 65 7.12 9.25 -15.09
N VAL A 66 7.88 8.43 -15.81
CA VAL A 66 9.26 8.74 -16.23
C VAL A 66 9.38 8.54 -17.74
N GLY A 67 9.86 9.54 -18.46
CA GLY A 67 10.08 9.49 -19.90
C GLY A 67 10.66 10.81 -20.42
N THR A 68 10.53 11.06 -21.72
CA THR A 68 10.65 12.43 -22.25
C THR A 68 9.40 13.26 -21.89
N PRO A 69 9.46 14.59 -21.91
CA PRO A 69 8.29 15.43 -21.61
C PRO A 69 7.06 15.11 -22.46
N GLU A 70 7.26 14.74 -23.73
CA GLU A 70 6.18 14.34 -24.63
C GLU A 70 5.56 13.00 -24.24
N GLN A 71 6.39 11.99 -23.95
CA GLN A 71 5.93 10.67 -23.49
C GLN A 71 5.22 10.74 -22.14
N GLU A 72 5.71 11.60 -21.24
CA GLU A 72 5.03 11.87 -19.97
C GLU A 72 3.66 12.49 -20.22
N ALA A 73 3.58 13.52 -21.06
CA ALA A 73 2.30 14.15 -21.40
C ALA A 73 1.31 13.14 -22.01
N MET A 74 1.77 12.25 -22.90
CA MET A 74 0.95 11.19 -23.48
C MET A 74 0.51 10.17 -22.42
N THR A 75 1.39 9.78 -21.50
CA THR A 75 1.06 8.86 -20.40
C THR A 75 0.02 9.49 -19.48
N TRP A 76 0.19 10.74 -19.08
CA TRP A 76 -0.78 11.46 -18.26
C TRP A 76 -2.13 11.59 -18.96
N ALA A 77 -2.14 11.88 -20.27
CA ALA A 77 -3.36 11.95 -21.05
C ALA A 77 -4.08 10.59 -21.14
N ALA A 78 -3.34 9.47 -21.22
CA ALA A 78 -3.93 8.14 -21.16
C ALA A 78 -4.57 7.87 -19.79
N LEU A 79 -3.84 8.17 -18.70
CA LEU A 79 -4.34 7.98 -17.33
C LEU A 79 -5.55 8.87 -17.00
N ASP A 80 -5.66 10.05 -17.61
CA ASP A 80 -6.78 10.97 -17.40
C ASP A 80 -8.08 10.53 -18.06
N ASN A 81 -8.00 9.65 -19.06
CA ASN A 81 -9.17 9.04 -19.68
C ASN A 81 -9.71 7.85 -18.89
N LEU A 82 -9.05 7.46 -17.80
CA LEU A 82 -9.46 6.34 -16.96
C LEU A 82 -10.18 6.80 -15.68
N PRO A 83 -11.12 5.98 -15.17
CA PRO A 83 -11.57 6.09 -13.79
C PRO A 83 -10.38 6.14 -12.83
N MET A 84 -10.49 6.98 -11.80
CA MET A 84 -9.34 7.28 -10.94
C MET A 84 -8.80 6.03 -10.23
N HIS A 85 -9.70 5.16 -9.76
CA HIS A 85 -9.32 3.93 -9.03
C HIS A 85 -8.56 2.93 -9.91
N GLU A 86 -8.63 3.09 -11.22
CA GLU A 86 -7.91 2.27 -12.21
C GLU A 86 -6.58 2.92 -12.59
N ALA A 87 -6.58 4.24 -12.84
CA ALA A 87 -5.40 5.02 -13.19
C ALA A 87 -4.29 4.97 -12.12
N VAL A 88 -4.67 4.86 -10.84
CA VAL A 88 -3.76 4.85 -9.68
C VAL A 88 -3.32 3.44 -9.26
N ARG A 89 -3.71 2.39 -10.01
CA ARG A 89 -3.29 1.02 -9.70
C ARG A 89 -1.78 0.84 -9.79
N PRO A 90 -1.10 1.29 -10.88
CA PRO A 90 0.34 1.19 -10.97
C PRO A 90 1.01 2.15 -9.98
N VAL A 91 2.20 1.75 -9.52
CA VAL A 91 3.08 2.56 -8.67
C VAL A 91 3.97 3.46 -9.54
N SER A 92 4.41 2.95 -10.70
CA SER A 92 5.23 3.70 -11.64
C SER A 92 5.04 3.22 -13.07
N ILE A 93 5.20 4.14 -14.02
CA ILE A 93 5.21 3.89 -15.46
C ILE A 93 6.47 4.55 -16.01
N GLU A 94 7.36 3.75 -16.60
CA GLU A 94 8.63 4.23 -17.13
C GLU A 94 8.74 3.87 -18.60
N THR A 95 9.04 4.88 -19.42
CA THR A 95 9.27 4.72 -20.85
C THR A 95 10.76 4.52 -21.10
N LEU A 96 11.11 3.39 -21.70
CA LEU A 96 12.48 3.04 -22.06
C LEU A 96 12.69 3.21 -23.57
N PRO A 97 13.90 3.62 -24.02
CA PRO A 97 14.17 3.79 -25.45
C PRO A 97 13.99 2.52 -26.28
N SER A 98 14.30 1.36 -25.70
CA SER A 98 14.19 0.06 -26.35
C SER A 98 14.16 -1.06 -25.32
N PHE A 99 13.46 -2.15 -25.60
CA PHE A 99 13.59 -3.42 -24.88
C PHE A 99 14.61 -4.34 -25.54
N LYS A 100 15.18 -5.29 -24.76
CA LYS A 100 16.14 -6.28 -25.29
C LYS A 100 15.46 -7.31 -26.18
N GLU A 101 14.19 -7.54 -25.91
CA GLU A 101 13.28 -8.46 -26.59
C GLU A 101 12.88 -7.95 -28.00
N GLY A 102 13.24 -6.71 -28.34
CA GLY A 102 13.02 -6.12 -29.65
C GLY A 102 11.78 -5.22 -29.73
N PRO A 103 11.46 -4.69 -30.93
CA PRO A 103 10.41 -3.69 -31.11
C PRO A 103 8.97 -4.24 -31.00
N ASN A 104 8.81 -5.56 -31.03
CA ASN A 104 7.49 -6.20 -30.98
C ASN A 104 6.89 -6.22 -29.56
N LEU A 105 7.71 -6.05 -28.53
CA LEU A 105 7.24 -5.97 -27.15
C LEU A 105 7.03 -4.51 -26.77
N LEU A 106 5.78 -4.04 -26.83
CA LEU A 106 5.44 -2.63 -26.66
C LEU A 106 5.40 -2.19 -25.18
N GLY A 107 5.12 -3.12 -24.27
CA GLY A 107 5.08 -2.86 -22.83
C GLY A 107 5.29 -4.13 -21.99
N ILE A 108 5.60 -3.93 -20.71
CA ILE A 108 5.73 -4.98 -19.70
C ILE A 108 5.14 -4.48 -18.40
N ASN A 109 4.12 -5.18 -17.87
CA ASN A 109 3.62 -4.96 -16.52
C ASN A 109 4.22 -5.94 -15.51
N ARG A 110 4.91 -5.40 -14.51
CA ARG A 110 5.37 -6.11 -13.30
C ARG A 110 4.41 -5.87 -12.15
N VAL A 111 3.25 -6.51 -12.24
CA VAL A 111 2.10 -6.35 -11.32
C VAL A 111 2.50 -6.45 -9.84
N ALA A 112 3.37 -7.40 -9.50
CA ALA A 112 3.80 -7.64 -8.12
C ALA A 112 4.42 -6.39 -7.45
N ILE A 113 5.14 -5.58 -8.22
CA ILE A 113 5.78 -4.34 -7.76
C ILE A 113 5.07 -3.10 -8.31
N GLY A 114 3.95 -3.27 -9.02
CA GLY A 114 3.17 -2.20 -9.63
C GLY A 114 3.97 -1.34 -10.62
N ARG A 115 4.90 -1.93 -11.37
CA ARG A 115 5.75 -1.19 -12.31
C ARG A 115 5.42 -1.55 -13.75
N ILE A 116 5.17 -0.54 -14.56
CA ILE A 116 4.98 -0.68 -16.00
C ILE A 116 6.22 -0.13 -16.71
N HIS A 117 6.69 -0.86 -17.71
CA HIS A 117 7.68 -0.41 -18.67
C HIS A 117 7.03 -0.26 -20.04
N ILE A 118 7.29 0.85 -20.73
CA ILE A 118 6.82 1.11 -22.09
C ILE A 118 8.03 1.17 -23.03
N ASN A 119 7.96 0.51 -24.18
CA ASN A 119 9.02 0.48 -25.17
C ASN A 119 8.81 1.59 -26.21
N ALA A 120 9.50 2.73 -26.07
CA ALA A 120 9.37 3.84 -27.00
C ALA A 120 9.89 3.52 -28.41
N GLY A 121 10.84 2.59 -28.54
CA GLY A 121 11.34 2.10 -29.82
C GLY A 121 10.52 0.93 -30.38
N GLY A 122 9.36 0.65 -29.78
CA GLY A 122 8.42 -0.35 -30.25
C GLY A 122 7.74 0.09 -31.55
N TYR A 123 7.10 -0.87 -32.23
CA TYR A 123 6.39 -0.62 -33.47
C TYR A 123 5.28 0.44 -33.29
N ASP A 124 5.24 1.43 -34.16
CA ASP A 124 4.26 2.53 -34.20
C ASP A 124 4.20 3.40 -32.92
N MET A 125 5.17 3.30 -32.03
CA MET A 125 5.20 4.04 -30.75
C MET A 125 5.52 5.53 -30.92
N GLU A 126 5.88 5.97 -32.13
CA GLU A 126 5.93 7.38 -32.52
C GLU A 126 4.53 8.00 -32.66
N TYR A 127 3.48 7.19 -32.85
CA TYR A 127 2.11 7.67 -32.94
C TYR A 127 1.47 7.78 -31.55
N ALA A 128 0.97 8.97 -31.22
CA ALA A 128 0.37 9.24 -29.93
C ALA A 128 -0.83 8.33 -29.60
N SER A 129 -1.59 7.87 -30.61
CA SER A 129 -2.69 6.93 -30.42
C SER A 129 -2.18 5.57 -29.95
N GLN A 130 -1.18 5.01 -30.64
CA GLN A 130 -0.58 3.73 -30.29
C GLN A 130 0.06 3.77 -28.90
N PHE A 131 0.83 4.82 -28.61
CA PHE A 131 1.46 4.99 -27.31
C PHE A 131 0.43 5.00 -26.17
N LYS A 132 -0.66 5.77 -26.31
CA LYS A 132 -1.73 5.85 -25.31
C LYS A 132 -2.49 4.52 -25.18
N GLU A 133 -2.73 3.84 -26.29
CA GLU A 133 -3.34 2.52 -26.31
C GLU A 133 -2.48 1.48 -25.58
N THR A 134 -1.16 1.48 -25.80
CA THR A 134 -0.21 0.64 -25.07
C THR A 134 -0.20 0.96 -23.58
N VAL A 135 -0.14 2.24 -23.18
CA VAL A 135 -0.25 2.62 -21.76
C VAL A 135 -1.54 2.09 -21.14
N THR A 136 -2.67 2.24 -21.84
CA THR A 136 -3.98 1.78 -21.36
C THR A 136 -4.03 0.26 -21.22
N HIS A 137 -3.48 -0.47 -22.19
CA HIS A 137 -3.33 -1.92 -22.15
C HIS A 137 -2.52 -2.37 -20.92
N GLU A 138 -1.35 -1.77 -20.69
CA GLU A 138 -0.51 -2.12 -19.55
C GLU A 138 -1.18 -1.77 -18.21
N VAL A 139 -1.92 -0.67 -18.14
CA VAL A 139 -2.76 -0.36 -16.95
C VAL A 139 -3.87 -1.41 -16.78
N GLY A 140 -4.41 -1.95 -17.87
CA GLY A 140 -5.33 -3.08 -17.87
C GLY A 140 -4.78 -4.29 -17.12
N HIS A 141 -3.53 -4.69 -17.37
CA HIS A 141 -2.87 -5.73 -16.57
C HIS A 141 -2.79 -5.41 -15.08
N SER A 142 -2.60 -4.13 -14.70
CA SER A 142 -2.62 -3.74 -13.28
C SER A 142 -4.01 -3.81 -12.64
N ASN A 143 -5.08 -3.78 -13.45
CA ASN A 143 -6.46 -3.90 -13.01
C ASN A 143 -6.98 -5.34 -13.03
N ASP A 144 -6.42 -6.21 -13.88
CA ASP A 144 -6.79 -7.64 -13.97
C ASP A 144 -6.40 -8.42 -12.70
N TYR A 145 -5.31 -8.03 -12.03
CA TYR A 145 -4.82 -8.75 -10.87
C TYR A 145 -5.23 -8.11 -9.55
N LYS A 146 -5.52 -8.97 -8.55
CA LYS A 146 -5.53 -8.57 -7.13
C LYS A 146 -4.09 -8.20 -6.72
N SER A 147 -3.72 -6.93 -6.88
CA SER A 147 -2.37 -6.40 -6.64
C SER A 147 -1.74 -6.83 -5.30
N GLY A 148 -0.41 -6.92 -5.26
CA GLY A 148 0.38 -6.92 -4.02
C GLY A 148 0.88 -8.29 -3.56
N ILE A 149 1.04 -8.48 -2.25
CA ILE A 149 1.62 -9.69 -1.65
C ILE A 149 0.83 -10.96 -2.03
N PHE A 150 -0.47 -10.83 -2.26
CA PHE A 150 -1.31 -11.95 -2.68
C PHE A 150 -0.91 -12.45 -4.08
N SER A 151 -0.70 -11.55 -5.06
CA SER A 151 -0.19 -11.93 -6.39
C SER A 151 1.21 -12.55 -6.34
N MET A 152 2.07 -12.13 -5.41
CA MET A 152 3.39 -12.74 -5.20
C MET A 152 3.28 -14.17 -4.64
N VAL A 153 2.31 -14.42 -3.77
CA VAL A 153 2.14 -15.70 -3.07
C VAL A 153 1.36 -16.72 -3.91
N THR A 154 0.32 -16.30 -4.63
CA THR A 154 -0.57 -17.24 -5.32
C THR A 154 -0.11 -17.64 -6.72
N ARG A 155 0.81 -16.90 -7.35
CA ARG A 155 1.35 -17.17 -8.70
C ARG A 155 0.27 -17.51 -9.75
N GLN A 156 -0.96 -16.99 -9.59
CA GLN A 156 -2.01 -17.25 -10.57
C GLN A 156 -1.69 -16.46 -11.86
N HIS A 157 -1.48 -17.19 -12.95
CA HIS A 157 -1.18 -16.64 -14.29
C HIS A 157 -2.44 -16.47 -15.17
N GLY A 158 -3.64 -16.52 -14.59
CA GLY A 158 -4.90 -16.26 -15.29
C GLY A 158 -5.47 -14.88 -14.98
N SER A 159 -6.43 -14.42 -15.79
CA SER A 159 -7.24 -13.25 -15.45
C SER A 159 -8.02 -13.52 -14.16
N ALA A 160 -8.16 -12.51 -13.30
CA ALA A 160 -8.99 -12.65 -12.09
C ALA A 160 -10.49 -12.59 -12.40
N HIS A 161 -10.85 -12.38 -13.66
CA HIS A 161 -12.20 -12.15 -14.13
C HIS A 161 -12.58 -13.19 -15.20
N ALA A 162 -13.83 -13.63 -15.17
CA ALA A 162 -14.43 -14.32 -16.31
C ALA A 162 -15.15 -13.27 -17.18
N PRO A 163 -15.25 -13.44 -18.51
CA PRO A 163 -14.95 -14.64 -19.30
C PRO A 163 -13.60 -14.58 -20.06
N PHE A 164 -12.58 -13.91 -19.54
CA PHE A 164 -11.34 -13.69 -20.28
C PHE A 164 -10.57 -15.01 -20.54
N GLY A 165 -9.98 -15.12 -21.73
CA GLY A 165 -9.42 -16.34 -22.29
C GLY A 165 -10.43 -17.23 -23.03
N GLN A 166 -11.67 -16.78 -23.21
CA GLN A 166 -12.70 -17.48 -23.99
C GLN A 166 -12.96 -16.76 -25.32
N PRO A 167 -13.47 -17.47 -26.35
CA PRO A 167 -13.77 -16.90 -27.67
C PRO A 167 -14.61 -15.62 -27.65
N GLY A 168 -14.47 -14.82 -28.71
CA GLY A 168 -14.92 -13.42 -28.73
C GLY A 168 -13.78 -12.48 -28.32
N PHE A 169 -12.64 -12.66 -28.96
CA PHE A 169 -11.39 -11.92 -28.80
C PHE A 169 -11.44 -10.62 -29.61
N VAL A 170 -10.91 -9.53 -29.07
CA VAL A 170 -10.90 -8.22 -29.73
C VAL A 170 -9.70 -8.03 -30.66
N SER A 171 -8.68 -8.88 -30.53
CA SER A 171 -7.49 -8.90 -31.37
C SER A 171 -6.86 -10.29 -31.39
N GLU A 172 -6.00 -10.58 -32.38
CA GLU A 172 -5.21 -11.84 -32.37
C GLU A 172 -4.34 -11.94 -31.11
N TYR A 173 -3.88 -10.80 -30.59
CA TYR A 173 -3.07 -10.76 -29.37
C TYR A 173 -3.87 -11.22 -28.14
N SER A 174 -5.17 -10.89 -28.07
CA SER A 174 -6.03 -11.36 -26.98
C SER A 174 -6.24 -12.89 -26.95
N GLU A 175 -5.91 -13.62 -28.02
CA GLU A 175 -6.01 -15.09 -28.04
C GLU A 175 -4.88 -15.78 -27.26
N THR A 176 -3.78 -15.06 -26.99
CA THR A 176 -2.53 -15.65 -26.50
C THR A 176 -2.63 -16.18 -25.06
N GLN A 177 -3.23 -15.40 -24.16
CA GLN A 177 -3.49 -15.79 -22.78
C GLN A 177 -4.65 -14.96 -22.18
N PRO A 178 -5.34 -15.47 -21.14
CA PRO A 178 -6.46 -14.75 -20.51
C PRO A 178 -6.12 -13.34 -20.02
N ALA A 179 -4.87 -13.10 -19.59
CA ALA A 179 -4.43 -11.79 -19.13
C ALA A 179 -4.29 -10.78 -20.28
N GLU A 180 -3.83 -11.21 -21.47
CA GLU A 180 -3.83 -10.35 -22.67
C GLU A 180 -5.25 -10.08 -23.14
N ASP A 181 -6.13 -11.08 -23.05
CA ASP A 181 -7.55 -10.88 -23.38
C ASP A 181 -8.20 -9.81 -22.49
N PHE A 182 -7.90 -9.82 -21.20
CA PHE A 182 -8.34 -8.76 -20.30
C PHE A 182 -7.76 -7.41 -20.68
N ALA A 183 -6.44 -7.30 -20.83
CA ALA A 183 -5.76 -6.03 -21.10
C ALA A 183 -6.16 -5.40 -22.45
N GLU A 184 -6.30 -6.23 -23.49
CA GLU A 184 -6.81 -5.80 -24.79
C GLU A 184 -8.27 -5.36 -24.71
N SER A 185 -9.11 -6.12 -24.00
CA SER A 185 -10.51 -5.73 -23.78
C SER A 185 -10.62 -4.43 -22.97
N PHE A 186 -9.76 -4.24 -21.97
CA PHE A 186 -9.68 -3.02 -21.16
C PHE A 186 -9.31 -1.81 -22.04
N LYS A 187 -8.25 -1.94 -22.86
CA LYS A 187 -7.87 -0.94 -23.85
C LYS A 187 -9.03 -0.59 -24.79
N VAL A 188 -9.68 -1.59 -25.39
CA VAL A 188 -10.79 -1.38 -26.32
C VAL A 188 -11.98 -0.76 -25.61
N HIS A 189 -12.28 -1.13 -24.37
CA HIS A 189 -13.36 -0.53 -23.59
C HIS A 189 -13.17 0.99 -23.40
N HIS A 190 -11.97 1.44 -23.06
CA HIS A 190 -11.73 2.87 -22.82
C HIS A 190 -11.47 3.71 -24.07
N THR A 191 -11.23 3.08 -25.22
CA THR A 191 -10.98 3.80 -26.49
C THR A 191 -12.13 3.67 -27.48
N ARG A 192 -12.76 2.48 -27.54
CA ARG A 192 -13.75 2.05 -28.52
C ARG A 192 -14.80 1.12 -27.87
N PRO A 193 -15.55 1.57 -26.86
CA PRO A 193 -16.43 0.70 -26.06
C PRO A 193 -17.51 -0.04 -26.88
N SER A 194 -18.00 0.58 -27.97
CA SER A 194 -18.97 -0.05 -28.87
C SER A 194 -18.42 -1.28 -29.58
N GLU A 195 -17.10 -1.32 -29.84
CA GLU A 195 -16.43 -2.46 -30.48
C GLU A 195 -16.41 -3.67 -29.55
N LEU A 196 -16.00 -3.48 -28.29
CA LEU A 196 -16.03 -4.57 -27.29
C LEU A 196 -17.46 -5.06 -27.07
N GLN A 197 -18.44 -4.16 -27.01
CA GLN A 197 -19.85 -4.52 -26.86
C GLN A 197 -20.39 -5.35 -28.04
N ALA A 198 -19.91 -5.09 -29.25
CA ALA A 198 -20.28 -5.86 -30.45
C ALA A 198 -19.59 -7.22 -30.51
N VAL A 199 -18.30 -7.29 -30.16
CA VAL A 199 -17.50 -8.52 -30.17
C VAL A 199 -17.91 -9.46 -29.05
N ASN A 200 -18.02 -8.94 -27.82
CA ASN A 200 -18.37 -9.74 -26.65
C ASN A 200 -19.10 -8.90 -25.58
N PRO A 201 -20.46 -8.91 -25.59
CA PRO A 201 -21.28 -8.21 -24.60
C PRO A 201 -20.96 -8.55 -23.14
N ALA A 202 -20.54 -9.80 -22.87
CA ALA A 202 -20.24 -10.24 -21.51
C ALA A 202 -18.94 -9.60 -20.99
N LYS A 203 -17.89 -9.51 -21.83
CA LYS A 203 -16.66 -8.78 -21.48
C LYS A 203 -16.95 -7.29 -21.28
N ALA A 204 -17.76 -6.68 -22.15
CA ALA A 204 -18.18 -5.28 -22.01
C ALA A 204 -18.93 -5.01 -20.69
N GLU A 205 -19.82 -5.91 -20.26
CA GLU A 205 -20.50 -5.79 -18.96
C GLU A 205 -19.52 -5.88 -17.79
N VAL A 206 -18.50 -6.74 -17.87
CA VAL A 206 -17.47 -6.81 -16.82
C VAL A 206 -16.69 -5.50 -16.73
N MET A 207 -16.27 -4.94 -17.87
CA MET A 207 -15.56 -3.65 -17.90
C MET A 207 -16.44 -2.51 -17.36
N ARG A 208 -17.72 -2.46 -17.74
CA ARG A 208 -18.68 -1.48 -17.16
C ARG A 208 -18.88 -1.63 -15.65
N LYS A 209 -18.71 -2.82 -15.08
CA LYS A 209 -18.76 -3.02 -13.62
C LYS A 209 -17.45 -2.60 -12.95
N LEU A 210 -16.31 -2.81 -13.61
CA LEU A 210 -15.01 -2.37 -13.12
C LEU A 210 -14.91 -0.83 -13.08
N ASP A 211 -15.47 -0.16 -14.10
CA ASP A 211 -15.57 1.29 -14.17
C ASP A 211 -16.32 1.92 -12.98
N GLN A 212 -17.15 1.16 -12.26
CA GLN A 212 -17.97 1.70 -11.17
C GLN A 212 -17.17 1.81 -9.88
N PRO A 213 -16.77 3.04 -9.46
CA PRO A 213 -16.09 3.21 -8.20
C PRO A 213 -17.02 2.85 -7.03
N SER A 214 -16.45 2.22 -6.00
CA SER A 214 -17.10 2.07 -4.71
C SER A 214 -17.40 3.44 -4.07
N PHE A 215 -18.24 3.44 -3.03
CA PHE A 215 -18.57 4.68 -2.30
C PHE A 215 -17.33 5.44 -1.82
N LEU A 216 -16.31 4.74 -1.31
CA LEU A 216 -15.08 5.37 -0.82
C LEU A 216 -14.18 5.86 -1.96
N GLU A 217 -14.14 5.15 -3.08
CA GLU A 217 -13.42 5.62 -4.28
C GLU A 217 -14.06 6.89 -4.85
N LYS A 218 -15.40 7.00 -4.84
CA LYS A 218 -16.11 8.24 -5.21
C LYS A 218 -15.77 9.44 -4.32
N LEU A 219 -15.32 9.23 -3.08
CA LEU A 219 -14.88 10.33 -2.21
C LEU A 219 -13.58 10.94 -2.71
N VAL A 220 -12.67 10.11 -3.22
CA VAL A 220 -11.38 10.55 -3.75
C VAL A 220 -11.42 10.85 -5.25
N ASP A 221 -12.47 10.44 -5.97
CA ASP A 221 -12.65 10.81 -7.37
C ASP A 221 -13.21 12.24 -7.52
N ARG A 222 -12.37 13.22 -7.14
CA ARG A 222 -12.65 14.66 -7.23
C ARG A 222 -11.40 15.41 -7.67
N PRO A 223 -11.53 16.61 -8.27
CA PRO A 223 -10.37 17.40 -8.72
C PRO A 223 -9.29 17.58 -7.65
N ALA A 224 -9.70 17.86 -6.40
CA ALA A 224 -8.79 18.05 -5.28
C ALA A 224 -7.81 16.89 -5.09
N TYR A 225 -8.28 15.65 -5.18
CA TYR A 225 -7.44 14.47 -5.00
C TYR A 225 -6.74 14.06 -6.29
N ARG A 226 -7.37 14.19 -7.46
CA ARG A 226 -6.72 13.91 -8.74
C ARG A 226 -5.49 14.79 -8.94
N GLU A 227 -5.64 16.09 -8.77
CA GLU A 227 -4.54 17.04 -8.97
C GLU A 227 -3.48 16.93 -7.87
N THR A 228 -3.90 16.79 -6.59
CA THR A 228 -2.96 16.52 -5.49
C THR A 228 -2.19 15.22 -5.72
N GLY A 229 -2.87 14.17 -6.16
CA GLY A 229 -2.27 12.87 -6.45
C GLY A 229 -1.23 12.92 -7.56
N LYS A 230 -1.51 13.65 -8.65
CA LYS A 230 -0.54 13.93 -9.72
C LYS A 230 0.63 14.76 -9.21
N TYR A 231 0.38 15.80 -8.42
CA TYR A 231 1.43 16.64 -7.84
C TYR A 231 2.38 15.83 -6.96
N ILE A 232 1.84 14.97 -6.08
CA ILE A 232 2.66 14.06 -5.26
C ILE A 232 3.48 13.13 -6.17
N ALA A 233 2.87 12.55 -7.20
CA ALA A 233 3.55 11.64 -8.13
C ALA A 233 4.70 12.32 -8.89
N GLN A 234 4.48 13.54 -9.37
CA GLN A 234 5.49 14.39 -10.03
C GLN A 234 6.64 14.75 -9.08
N GLY A 235 6.36 14.96 -7.79
CA GLY A 235 7.40 15.17 -6.78
C GLY A 235 8.38 14.00 -6.65
N PHE A 236 7.97 12.78 -7.01
CA PHE A 236 8.83 11.60 -7.04
C PHE A 236 9.59 11.39 -8.36
N HIS A 237 9.38 12.26 -9.36
CA HIS A 237 10.05 12.14 -10.66
C HIS A 237 11.57 12.11 -10.53
N SER A 238 12.15 12.96 -9.68
CA SER A 238 13.60 13.05 -9.46
C SER A 238 14.17 11.88 -8.63
N LEU A 239 13.30 11.11 -7.96
CA LEU A 239 13.69 9.98 -7.11
C LEU A 239 12.74 8.77 -7.31
N PRO A 240 12.70 8.13 -8.49
CA PRO A 240 11.78 7.00 -8.75
C PRO A 240 11.98 5.83 -7.78
N LEU A 241 13.22 5.63 -7.32
CA LEU A 241 13.56 4.64 -6.30
C LEU A 241 12.97 4.96 -4.93
N ALA A 242 12.76 6.24 -4.59
CA ALA A 242 12.12 6.61 -3.33
C ALA A 242 10.66 6.16 -3.30
N ARG A 243 9.92 6.29 -4.41
CA ARG A 243 8.53 5.79 -4.49
C ARG A 243 8.46 4.28 -4.36
N SER A 244 9.35 3.56 -5.04
CA SER A 244 9.44 2.10 -4.97
C SER A 244 9.87 1.63 -3.57
N GLY A 245 10.80 2.34 -2.94
CA GLY A 245 11.25 2.10 -1.57
C GLY A 245 10.14 2.34 -0.55
N LEU A 246 9.33 3.38 -0.72
CA LEU A 246 8.16 3.64 0.12
C LEU A 246 7.10 2.56 -0.03
N GLU A 247 6.84 2.08 -1.25
CA GLU A 247 5.90 1.00 -1.49
C GLU A 247 6.40 -0.33 -0.90
N LEU A 248 7.70 -0.62 -1.00
CA LEU A 248 8.30 -1.80 -0.37
C LEU A 248 8.25 -1.69 1.16
N ALA A 249 8.58 -0.53 1.72
CA ALA A 249 8.46 -0.27 3.14
C ALA A 249 7.01 -0.47 3.61
N ARG A 250 6.03 0.03 2.85
CA ARG A 250 4.61 -0.18 3.10
C ARG A 250 4.26 -1.68 3.14
N GLN A 251 4.67 -2.45 2.13
CA GLN A 251 4.41 -3.89 2.06
C GLN A 251 5.06 -4.66 3.22
N VAL A 252 6.32 -4.35 3.54
CA VAL A 252 7.04 -4.96 4.69
C VAL A 252 6.33 -4.63 6.00
N THR A 253 5.90 -3.39 6.19
CA THR A 253 5.19 -2.99 7.40
C THR A 253 3.85 -3.70 7.55
N VAL A 254 3.08 -3.80 6.46
CA VAL A 254 1.81 -4.53 6.44
C VAL A 254 2.03 -6.01 6.75
N ALA A 255 3.04 -6.65 6.15
CA ALA A 255 3.40 -8.03 6.43
C ALA A 255 3.84 -8.23 7.89
N ASN A 256 4.64 -7.30 8.43
CA ASN A 256 5.07 -7.33 9.82
C ASN A 256 3.89 -7.23 10.79
N LEU A 257 2.93 -6.32 10.55
CA LEU A 257 1.71 -6.25 11.36
C LEU A 257 0.96 -7.58 11.39
N THR A 258 0.79 -8.22 10.23
CA THR A 258 0.10 -9.51 10.13
C THR A 258 0.86 -10.64 10.84
N ILE A 259 2.15 -10.80 10.54
CA ILE A 259 2.96 -11.92 11.04
C ILE A 259 3.25 -11.79 12.53
N TYR A 260 3.75 -10.63 12.97
CA TYR A 260 4.06 -10.42 14.38
C TYR A 260 2.79 -10.32 15.22
N GLY A 261 1.73 -9.69 14.72
CA GLY A 261 0.43 -9.69 15.38
C GLY A 261 -0.12 -11.09 15.59
N GLY A 262 -0.06 -11.95 14.56
CA GLY A 262 -0.47 -13.34 14.67
C GLY A 262 0.40 -14.14 15.66
N SER A 263 1.71 -13.93 15.66
CA SER A 263 2.62 -14.56 16.62
C SER A 263 2.33 -14.13 18.06
N ASP A 264 2.11 -12.83 18.29
CA ASP A 264 1.75 -12.30 19.60
C ASP A 264 0.40 -12.80 20.09
N ALA A 265 -0.58 -12.92 19.19
CA ALA A 265 -1.88 -13.51 19.49
C ALA A 265 -1.72 -14.94 20.03
N ILE A 266 -0.98 -15.78 19.31
CA ILE A 266 -0.72 -17.18 19.69
C ILE A 266 0.05 -17.25 21.00
N GLN A 267 1.12 -16.47 21.15
CA GLN A 267 1.93 -16.47 22.37
C GLN A 267 1.12 -15.99 23.59
N GLY A 268 0.27 -14.98 23.42
CA GLY A 268 -0.64 -14.49 24.47
C GLY A 268 -1.58 -15.60 24.93
N ILE A 269 -2.24 -16.29 23.99
CA ILE A 269 -3.13 -17.43 24.30
C ILE A 269 -2.37 -18.54 25.03
N VAL A 270 -1.18 -18.94 24.54
CA VAL A 270 -0.37 -20.01 25.15
C VAL A 270 0.08 -19.65 26.57
N LYS A 271 0.35 -18.38 26.84
CA LYS A 271 0.82 -17.89 28.16
C LYS A 271 -0.32 -17.43 29.09
N GLY A 272 -1.57 -17.46 28.62
CA GLY A 272 -2.72 -16.91 29.37
C GLY A 272 -2.73 -15.37 29.47
N ASP A 273 -1.93 -14.69 28.65
CA ASP A 273 -1.85 -13.23 28.55
C ASP A 273 -2.83 -12.73 27.49
N TRP A 274 -4.07 -12.49 27.94
CA TRP A 274 -5.18 -12.10 27.07
C TRP A 274 -5.06 -10.67 26.53
N ASP A 275 -4.35 -9.78 27.22
CA ASP A 275 -4.09 -8.43 26.73
C ASP A 275 -3.15 -8.48 25.53
N ARG A 276 -2.06 -9.26 25.63
CA ARG A 276 -1.18 -9.54 24.49
C ARG A 276 -1.91 -10.26 23.36
N ALA A 277 -2.81 -11.19 23.69
CA ALA A 277 -3.59 -11.89 22.69
C ALA A 277 -4.48 -10.93 21.87
N ALA A 278 -5.20 -10.04 22.56
CA ALA A 278 -6.07 -9.05 21.93
C ALA A 278 -5.28 -8.03 21.09
N ALA A 279 -4.17 -7.52 21.61
CA ALA A 279 -3.27 -6.62 20.86
C ALA A 279 -2.71 -7.28 19.60
N GLY A 280 -2.30 -8.55 19.70
CA GLY A 280 -1.83 -9.35 18.57
C GLY A 280 -2.90 -9.52 17.49
N LEU A 281 -4.13 -9.87 17.87
CA LEU A 281 -5.25 -10.01 16.92
C LEU A 281 -5.59 -8.69 16.23
N LEU A 282 -5.59 -7.57 16.95
CA LEU A 282 -5.84 -6.24 16.36
C LEU A 282 -4.76 -5.85 15.36
N ASN A 283 -3.49 -6.09 15.68
CA ASN A 283 -2.38 -5.86 14.74
C ASN A 283 -2.48 -6.76 13.51
N ALA A 284 -2.79 -8.04 13.71
CA ALA A 284 -2.93 -9.00 12.63
C ALA A 284 -4.07 -8.61 11.68
N GLY A 285 -5.22 -8.26 12.25
CA GLY A 285 -6.40 -7.78 11.53
C GLY A 285 -6.14 -6.46 10.81
N ALA A 286 -5.42 -5.52 11.44
CA ALA A 286 -4.99 -4.29 10.78
C ALA A 286 -4.08 -4.56 9.58
N GLY A 287 -3.08 -5.43 9.72
CA GLY A 287 -2.19 -5.81 8.62
C GLY A 287 -2.97 -6.47 7.47
N ALA A 288 -3.84 -7.44 7.77
CA ALA A 288 -4.68 -8.07 6.75
C ALA A 288 -5.62 -7.05 6.06
N GLY A 289 -6.24 -6.16 6.85
CA GLY A 289 -7.10 -5.10 6.33
C GLY A 289 -6.37 -4.13 5.40
N LEU A 290 -5.17 -3.66 5.77
CA LEU A 290 -4.35 -2.78 4.93
C LEU A 290 -3.83 -3.49 3.67
N ALA A 291 -3.54 -4.79 3.74
CA ALA A 291 -3.16 -5.57 2.56
C ALA A 291 -4.29 -5.64 1.53
N MET A 292 -5.54 -5.70 2.00
CA MET A 292 -6.74 -5.82 1.17
C MET A 292 -7.41 -4.48 0.85
N ALA A 293 -7.06 -3.40 1.54
CA ALA A 293 -7.64 -2.07 1.32
C ALA A 293 -7.60 -1.60 -0.15
N PRO A 294 -6.56 -1.89 -0.97
CA PRO A 294 -6.57 -1.53 -2.39
C PRO A 294 -7.69 -2.18 -3.22
N THR A 295 -8.21 -3.34 -2.80
CA THR A 295 -9.30 -4.04 -3.50
C THR A 295 -10.63 -3.90 -2.77
N VAL A 296 -10.59 -3.63 -1.46
CA VAL A 296 -11.75 -3.50 -0.59
C VAL A 296 -11.54 -2.29 0.33
N PRO A 297 -11.81 -1.06 -0.13
CA PRO A 297 -11.39 0.16 0.57
C PRO A 297 -11.89 0.31 2.01
N TRP A 298 -13.05 -0.27 2.36
CA TRP A 298 -13.58 -0.20 3.73
C TRP A 298 -12.70 -0.96 4.74
N LEU A 299 -11.89 -1.93 4.29
CA LEU A 299 -10.92 -2.62 5.15
C LEU A 299 -9.79 -1.68 5.62
N GLY A 300 -9.51 -0.60 4.89
CA GLY A 300 -8.60 0.45 5.35
C GLY A 300 -9.16 1.20 6.57
N VAL A 301 -10.45 1.52 6.55
CA VAL A 301 -11.18 2.09 7.71
C VAL A 301 -11.07 1.15 8.90
N ALA A 302 -11.43 -0.13 8.71
CA ALA A 302 -11.36 -1.14 9.76
C ALA A 302 -9.94 -1.31 10.32
N ALA A 303 -8.91 -1.26 9.47
CA ALA A 303 -7.53 -1.36 9.91
C ALA A 303 -7.10 -0.15 10.75
N THR A 304 -7.47 1.08 10.38
CA THR A 304 -7.19 2.27 11.21
C THR A 304 -7.92 2.22 12.55
N ALA A 305 -9.14 1.67 12.58
CA ALA A 305 -9.85 1.40 13.82
C ALA A 305 -9.10 0.37 14.70
N ALA A 306 -8.64 -0.73 14.12
CA ALA A 306 -7.90 -1.76 14.84
C ALA A 306 -6.56 -1.24 15.41
N LEU A 307 -5.80 -0.44 14.62
CA LEU A 307 -4.59 0.23 15.10
C LEU A 307 -4.90 1.22 16.23
N GLY A 308 -5.97 2.00 16.09
CA GLY A 308 -6.44 2.91 17.13
C GLY A 308 -6.84 2.18 18.42
N ALA A 309 -7.57 1.07 18.29
CA ALA A 309 -7.98 0.24 19.41
C ALA A 309 -6.77 -0.34 20.15
N ASN A 310 -5.78 -0.86 19.41
CA ASN A 310 -4.56 -1.40 19.99
C ASN A 310 -3.78 -0.32 20.76
N ARG A 311 -3.67 0.91 20.22
CA ARG A 311 -3.07 2.03 20.95
C ARG A 311 -3.85 2.37 22.22
N GLY A 312 -5.18 2.35 22.16
CA GLY A 312 -6.05 2.58 23.32
C GLY A 312 -5.86 1.54 24.42
N LEU A 313 -5.79 0.26 24.06
CA LEU A 313 -5.52 -0.84 24.99
C LEU A 313 -4.16 -0.69 25.68
N ARG A 314 -3.10 -0.43 24.91
CA ARG A 314 -1.75 -0.21 25.46
C ARG A 314 -1.71 0.96 26.44
N LEU A 315 -2.33 2.09 26.10
CA LEU A 315 -2.39 3.26 26.99
C LEU A 315 -3.12 2.97 28.30
N ALA A 316 -4.19 2.18 28.24
CA ALA A 316 -4.94 1.77 29.42
C ALA A 316 -4.12 0.79 30.28
N GLU A 317 -3.41 -0.15 29.66
CA GLU A 317 -2.51 -1.08 30.35
C GLU A 317 -1.36 -0.35 31.06
N GLU A 318 -0.70 0.60 30.38
CA GLU A 318 0.36 1.45 30.93
C GLU A 318 -0.12 2.26 32.15
N GLN A 319 -1.41 2.59 32.22
CA GLN A 319 -2.03 3.32 33.33
C GLN A 319 -2.58 2.40 34.43
N GLY A 320 -2.36 1.09 34.35
CA GLY A 320 -2.90 0.12 35.32
C GLY A 320 -4.43 0.10 35.34
N ALA A 321 -5.07 0.41 34.21
CA ALA A 321 -6.51 0.57 34.13
C ALA A 321 -7.26 -0.76 34.28
N THR A 322 -8.47 -0.68 34.83
CA THR A 322 -9.39 -1.82 34.96
C THR A 322 -9.85 -2.35 33.60
N ALA A 323 -10.45 -3.55 33.56
CA ALA A 323 -10.98 -4.14 32.33
C ALA A 323 -12.01 -3.23 31.63
N ALA A 324 -12.90 -2.58 32.39
CA ALA A 324 -13.90 -1.66 31.84
C ALA A 324 -13.23 -0.42 31.22
N GLN A 325 -12.21 0.13 31.88
CA GLN A 325 -11.44 1.25 31.36
C GLN A 325 -10.62 0.86 30.12
N LYS A 326 -10.04 -0.34 30.07
CA LYS A 326 -9.37 -0.89 28.88
C LYS A 326 -10.35 -1.01 27.71
N ALA A 327 -11.56 -1.53 27.94
CA ALA A 327 -12.58 -1.64 26.91
C ALA A 327 -13.03 -0.26 26.38
N ALA A 328 -13.24 0.70 27.28
CA ALA A 328 -13.59 2.08 26.91
C ALA A 328 -12.46 2.76 26.12
N ALA A 329 -11.22 2.63 26.58
CA ALA A 329 -10.03 3.18 25.92
C ALA A 329 -9.79 2.53 24.55
N GLY A 330 -9.96 1.22 24.43
CA GLY A 330 -9.87 0.50 23.15
C GLY A 330 -10.96 0.96 22.17
N THR A 331 -12.20 1.08 22.62
CA THR A 331 -13.32 1.55 21.77
C THR A 331 -13.11 2.99 21.32
N ALA A 332 -12.78 3.89 22.25
CA ALA A 332 -12.49 5.29 21.94
C ALA A 332 -11.25 5.40 21.04
N GLY A 333 -10.21 4.60 21.32
CA GLY A 333 -9.04 4.46 20.48
C GLY A 333 -9.39 4.03 19.06
N ALA A 334 -10.32 3.10 18.88
CA ALA A 334 -10.80 2.68 17.56
C ALA A 334 -11.48 3.82 16.80
N ILE A 335 -12.38 4.55 17.46
CA ILE A 335 -13.06 5.72 16.88
C ILE A 335 -12.02 6.79 16.50
N GLY A 336 -11.11 7.11 17.41
CA GLY A 336 -10.03 8.07 17.18
C GLY A 336 -9.08 7.63 16.08
N GLY A 337 -8.80 6.33 15.98
CA GLY A 337 -8.00 5.72 14.92
C GLY A 337 -8.67 5.87 13.55
N THR A 338 -9.97 5.64 13.44
CA THR A 338 -10.73 5.88 12.19
C THR A 338 -10.75 7.35 11.81
N VAL A 339 -11.12 8.24 12.74
CA VAL A 339 -11.20 9.68 12.47
C VAL A 339 -9.82 10.20 12.08
N GLY A 340 -8.79 9.83 12.84
CA GLY A 340 -7.44 10.30 12.62
C GLY A 340 -6.72 9.67 11.43
N GLY A 341 -6.85 8.35 11.24
CA GLY A 341 -6.12 7.60 10.22
C GLY A 341 -6.80 7.56 8.86
N PHE A 342 -8.09 7.88 8.78
CA PHE A 342 -8.87 7.85 7.54
C PHE A 342 -9.54 9.18 7.22
N VAL A 343 -10.36 9.71 8.14
CA VAL A 343 -11.17 10.92 7.86
C VAL A 343 -10.32 12.17 7.78
N ALA A 344 -9.41 12.39 8.73
CA ALA A 344 -8.58 13.59 8.82
C ALA A 344 -7.66 13.76 7.60
N PRO A 345 -6.94 12.74 7.09
CA PRO A 345 -6.18 12.85 5.85
C PRO A 345 -7.02 13.33 4.67
N LEU A 346 -8.22 12.77 4.47
CA LEU A 346 -9.12 13.17 3.37
C LEU A 346 -9.60 14.62 3.53
N ALA A 347 -10.08 14.96 4.73
CA ALA A 347 -10.55 16.31 5.03
C ALA A 347 -9.45 17.36 4.84
N LEU A 348 -8.21 17.05 5.27
CA LEU A 348 -7.08 17.96 5.15
C LEU A 348 -6.54 18.05 3.73
N VAL A 349 -6.60 16.99 2.92
CA VAL A 349 -6.36 17.11 1.46
C VAL A 349 -7.33 18.10 0.85
N GLN A 350 -8.63 17.93 1.11
CA GLN A 350 -9.66 18.82 0.55
C GLN A 350 -9.49 20.27 1.02
N ALA A 351 -9.27 20.49 2.31
CA ALA A 351 -9.09 21.82 2.88
C ALA A 351 -7.79 22.48 2.37
N GLY A 352 -6.67 21.74 2.42
CA GLY A 352 -5.39 22.22 1.91
C GLY A 352 -5.43 22.54 0.42
N TYR A 353 -6.10 21.70 -0.37
CA TYR A 353 -6.32 21.94 -1.79
C TYR A 353 -7.10 23.23 -2.03
N SER A 354 -8.15 23.46 -1.25
CA SER A 354 -8.97 24.69 -1.38
C SER A 354 -8.18 25.95 -1.02
N LEU A 355 -7.12 25.85 -0.20
CA LEU A 355 -6.29 26.98 0.23
C LEU A 355 -5.11 27.27 -0.71
N ALA A 356 -4.44 26.23 -1.22
CA ALA A 356 -3.19 26.37 -1.96
C ALA A 356 -3.04 25.37 -3.12
N GLY A 357 -4.16 24.88 -3.67
CA GLY A 357 -4.16 23.94 -4.78
C GLY A 357 -3.44 22.61 -4.45
N PRO A 358 -2.86 21.94 -5.46
CA PRO A 358 -2.26 20.61 -5.27
C PRO A 358 -1.18 20.55 -4.18
N VAL A 359 -0.40 21.63 -4.02
CA VAL A 359 0.63 21.75 -2.97
C VAL A 359 -0.01 21.70 -1.59
N GLY A 360 -1.06 22.51 -1.38
CA GLY A 360 -1.79 22.54 -0.12
C GLY A 360 -2.45 21.19 0.19
N GLY A 361 -3.00 20.53 -0.83
CA GLY A 361 -3.55 19.18 -0.69
C GLY A 361 -2.51 18.15 -0.25
N ALA A 362 -1.30 18.20 -0.82
CA ALA A 362 -0.20 17.29 -0.45
C ALA A 362 0.30 17.53 0.98
N VAL A 363 0.42 18.79 1.39
CA VAL A 363 0.73 19.15 2.79
C VAL A 363 -0.38 18.67 3.72
N GLY A 364 -1.64 18.88 3.35
CA GLY A 364 -2.81 18.41 4.09
C GLY A 364 -2.82 16.89 4.27
N PHE A 365 -2.48 16.14 3.23
CA PHE A 365 -2.32 14.69 3.30
C PHE A 365 -1.23 14.28 4.30
N ALA A 366 -0.04 14.86 4.19
CA ALA A 366 1.08 14.54 5.06
C ALA A 366 0.77 14.87 6.53
N VAL A 367 0.23 16.06 6.79
CA VAL A 367 -0.18 16.49 8.14
C VAL A 367 -1.30 15.58 8.67
N GLY A 368 -2.33 15.32 7.88
CA GLY A 368 -3.44 14.46 8.30
C GLY A 368 -3.01 13.04 8.59
N GLY A 369 -2.14 12.45 7.76
CA GLY A 369 -1.61 11.11 7.99
C GLY A 369 -0.72 11.02 9.23
N LEU A 370 0.25 11.94 9.36
CA LEU A 370 1.22 11.95 10.46
C LEU A 370 0.57 12.24 11.81
N PHE A 371 -0.31 13.25 11.85
CA PHE A 371 -0.91 13.69 13.10
C PHE A 371 -2.20 12.94 13.40
N GLY A 372 -3.07 12.80 12.42
CA GLY A 372 -4.35 12.13 12.62
C GLY A 372 -4.16 10.66 13.02
N GLY A 373 -3.38 9.90 12.25
CA GLY A 373 -3.21 8.46 12.49
C GLY A 373 -2.67 8.12 13.88
N TYR A 374 -1.65 8.87 14.35
CA TYR A 374 -1.04 8.65 15.66
C TYR A 374 -1.86 9.25 16.80
N TYR A 375 -2.20 10.53 16.72
CA TYR A 375 -2.82 11.25 17.83
C TYR A 375 -4.31 10.95 17.96
N GLY A 376 -5.02 10.63 16.88
CA GLY A 376 -6.44 10.37 16.91
C GLY A 376 -6.81 9.27 17.92
N GLY A 377 -6.21 8.08 17.77
CA GLY A 377 -6.45 6.96 18.69
C GLY A 377 -5.96 7.25 20.11
N LYS A 378 -4.79 7.88 20.26
CA LYS A 378 -4.20 8.19 21.57
C LYS A 378 -5.05 9.20 22.35
N LEU A 379 -5.42 10.31 21.74
CA LEU A 379 -6.19 11.38 22.38
C LEU A 379 -7.60 10.90 22.75
N ALA A 380 -8.25 10.14 21.86
CA ALA A 380 -9.57 9.57 22.15
C ALA A 380 -9.53 8.58 23.32
N ALA A 381 -8.52 7.69 23.34
CA ALA A 381 -8.32 6.77 24.46
C ALA A 381 -8.02 7.51 25.77
N GLN A 382 -7.17 8.54 25.75
CA GLN A 382 -6.87 9.36 26.93
C GLN A 382 -8.11 10.11 27.45
N ALA A 383 -8.94 10.64 26.57
CA ALA A 383 -10.20 11.26 26.95
C ALA A 383 -11.13 10.25 27.62
N ALA A 384 -11.29 9.06 27.05
CA ALA A 384 -12.11 8.00 27.64
C ALA A 384 -11.58 7.54 29.01
N LEU A 385 -10.27 7.38 29.17
CA LEU A 385 -9.65 7.06 30.46
C LEU A 385 -9.88 8.16 31.49
N SER A 386 -9.84 9.43 31.08
CA SER A 386 -10.08 10.56 31.97
C SER A 386 -11.54 10.63 32.44
N LEU A 387 -12.48 10.29 31.55
CA LEU A 387 -13.92 10.25 31.86
C LEU A 387 -14.34 9.03 32.68
N THR A 388 -13.49 8.00 32.77
CA THR A 388 -13.75 6.76 33.50
C THR A 388 -12.93 6.64 34.79
N LYS A 389 -12.22 7.71 35.19
CA LYS A 389 -11.63 7.81 36.52
C LYS A 389 -12.73 8.19 37.52
N PRO A 390 -12.83 7.47 38.66
CA PRO A 390 -13.83 7.74 39.69
C PRO A 390 -13.62 9.09 40.39
#